data_AF-A0A1Y6G9R9-F1
#
_entry.id   AF-A0A1Y6G9R9-F1
#
_cell.length_a   1.000
_cell.length_b   1.000
_cell.length_c   1.000
_cell.angle_alpha   90.00
_cell.angle_beta   90.00
_cell.angle_gamma   90.00
#
_symmetry.space_group_name_H-M   'P 1'
#
loop_
_entity.id
_entity.type
_entity.pdbx_description
1 polymer ?
#
loop_
_entity_poly.entity_id
_entity_poly.type
_entity_poly.pdbx_seq_one_letter_code
_entity_poly.pdbx_strand_id
1 'polypeptide(L)'
;MHTVNAMSYQDFDFELNGSKALLEDIFPGFNEYDRIGVVVREAGGGTGSSALLMSALTRFYDFFRPNLGVEPGAQFIYPEFFIFHVGKKHMTHYWMDIWPPHKEVVVKEDDPEQILEAINDRGITRLLVEDIAPSQPIFLRETLNSAKHRIVSALAYSPTGRVKNSDVKITSCEAAEKNVLDSIKISENLSKELLYELLERRELLKVNGRVTETYRRIEVEEALHMLTENTEPGATTLSYFALLEMEV
;
A
#
# COMPACT_ATOMS: atom_id res chain seq x y z
N MET A 1 5.62 -2.46 -22.36
CA MET A 1 4.22 -2.89 -22.30
C MET A 1 3.59 -2.12 -21.16
N HIS A 2 2.62 -1.24 -21.41
CA HIS A 2 1.95 -0.47 -20.35
C HIS A 2 0.84 -1.31 -19.72
N THR A 3 0.71 -1.27 -18.39
CA THR A 3 -0.29 -2.05 -17.62
C THR A 3 -1.72 -1.84 -18.13
N VAL A 4 -2.02 -0.63 -18.63
CA VAL A 4 -3.31 -0.22 -19.21
C VAL A 4 -3.84 -1.19 -20.27
N ASN A 5 -2.97 -1.82 -21.06
CA ASN A 5 -3.34 -2.71 -22.15
C ASN A 5 -3.19 -4.20 -21.80
N ALA A 6 -2.64 -4.53 -20.63
CA ALA A 6 -2.28 -5.90 -20.25
C ALA A 6 -3.33 -6.58 -19.35
N MET A 7 -4.18 -5.81 -18.67
CA MET A 7 -5.15 -6.31 -17.70
C MET A 7 -6.30 -5.31 -17.47
N SER A 8 -7.42 -5.83 -17.00
CA SER A 8 -8.66 -5.13 -16.67
C SER A 8 -9.04 -5.39 -15.21
N TYR A 9 -9.84 -4.49 -14.63
CA TYR A 9 -10.46 -4.68 -13.32
C TYR A 9 -11.26 -6.00 -13.24
N GLN A 10 -11.85 -6.42 -14.35
CA GLN A 10 -12.64 -7.66 -14.44
C GLN A 10 -11.78 -8.94 -14.35
N ASP A 11 -10.45 -8.82 -14.43
CA ASP A 11 -9.54 -9.96 -14.30
C ASP A 11 -9.26 -10.31 -12.82
N PHE A 12 -9.79 -9.54 -11.88
CA PHE A 12 -9.65 -9.76 -10.44
C PHE A 12 -10.96 -10.26 -9.84
N ASP A 13 -10.87 -11.18 -8.88
CA ASP A 13 -12.02 -11.60 -8.08
C ASP A 13 -11.89 -11.07 -6.66
N PHE A 14 -12.99 -10.55 -6.12
CA PHE A 14 -13.06 -10.02 -4.78
C PHE A 14 -14.06 -10.81 -3.96
N GLU A 15 -13.68 -11.12 -2.72
CA GLU A 15 -14.58 -11.66 -1.71
C GLU A 15 -14.50 -10.80 -0.46
N LEU A 16 -15.67 -10.50 0.11
CA LEU A 16 -15.84 -9.85 1.40
C LEU A 16 -16.71 -10.73 2.29
N ASN A 17 -16.22 -11.10 3.47
CA ASN A 17 -16.85 -12.06 4.38
C ASN A 17 -17.25 -13.38 3.67
N GLY A 18 -16.39 -13.86 2.77
CA GLY A 18 -16.61 -15.08 1.97
C GLY A 18 -17.68 -14.95 0.88
N SER A 19 -18.24 -13.76 0.65
CA SER A 19 -19.21 -13.49 -0.41
C SER A 19 -18.56 -12.69 -1.53
N LYS A 20 -18.99 -12.91 -2.78
CA LYS A 20 -18.50 -12.12 -3.92
C LYS A 20 -18.74 -10.63 -3.68
N ALA A 21 -17.72 -9.81 -3.99
CA ALA A 21 -17.70 -8.39 -3.75
C ALA A 21 -17.12 -7.62 -4.95
N LEU A 22 -17.05 -6.30 -4.80
CA LEU A 22 -16.34 -5.35 -5.66
C LEU A 22 -15.24 -4.64 -4.85
N LEU A 23 -14.31 -3.97 -5.53
CA LEU A 23 -13.33 -3.10 -4.88
C LEU A 23 -14.02 -2.00 -4.06
N GLU A 24 -15.15 -1.46 -4.54
CA GLU A 24 -15.92 -0.45 -3.82
C GLU A 24 -16.57 -0.97 -2.52
N ASP A 25 -16.75 -2.28 -2.37
CA ASP A 25 -17.20 -2.86 -1.09
C ASP A 25 -16.05 -2.94 -0.07
N ILE A 26 -14.81 -2.99 -0.56
CA ILE A 26 -13.56 -2.98 0.24
C ILE A 26 -13.13 -1.54 0.54
N PHE A 27 -13.26 -0.65 -0.45
CA PHE A 27 -13.01 0.78 -0.39
C PHE A 27 -14.30 1.55 -0.73
N PRO A 28 -15.18 1.78 0.26
CA PRO A 28 -16.42 2.51 0.05
C PRO A 28 -16.19 3.88 -0.59
N GLY A 29 -16.87 4.12 -1.72
CA GLY A 29 -16.76 5.39 -2.45
C GLY A 29 -15.46 5.58 -3.23
N PHE A 30 -14.74 4.50 -3.55
CA PHE A 30 -13.51 4.58 -4.34
C PHE A 30 -13.71 5.32 -5.67
N ASN A 31 -12.83 6.29 -5.95
CA ASN A 31 -12.90 7.15 -7.14
C ASN A 31 -11.51 7.56 -7.64
N GLU A 32 -11.45 8.30 -8.75
CA GLU A 32 -10.23 8.70 -9.44
C GLU A 32 -9.31 9.64 -8.63
N TYR A 33 -9.82 10.28 -7.58
CA TYR A 33 -9.04 11.16 -6.71
C TYR A 33 -8.50 10.45 -5.47
N ASP A 34 -8.84 9.17 -5.26
CA ASP A 34 -8.34 8.42 -4.13
C ASP A 34 -6.83 8.17 -4.21
N ARG A 35 -6.21 8.23 -3.04
CA ARG A 35 -4.77 8.09 -2.85
C ARG A 35 -4.51 6.92 -1.92
N ILE A 36 -3.81 5.90 -2.43
CA ILE A 36 -3.49 4.69 -1.66
C ILE A 36 -2.09 4.83 -1.08
N GLY A 37 -1.95 4.59 0.23
CA GLY A 37 -0.66 4.54 0.91
C GLY A 37 -0.44 3.15 1.48
N VAL A 38 0.74 2.57 1.27
CA VAL A 38 1.15 1.29 1.88
C VAL A 38 2.39 1.51 2.72
N VAL A 39 2.35 1.18 4.01
CA VAL A 39 3.51 1.24 4.90
C VAL A 39 4.25 -0.08 4.88
N VAL A 40 5.54 -0.07 4.52
CA VAL A 40 6.38 -1.25 4.33
C VAL A 40 7.62 -1.18 5.22
N ARG A 41 7.90 -2.28 5.92
CA ARG A 41 8.97 -2.35 6.93
C ARG A 41 10.09 -3.33 6.61
N GLU A 42 9.83 -4.25 5.70
CA GLU A 42 10.79 -5.28 5.31
C GLU A 42 10.94 -5.43 3.80
N ALA A 43 12.06 -6.01 3.39
CA ALA A 43 12.37 -6.31 2.00
C ALA A 43 11.31 -7.26 1.41
N GLY A 44 10.68 -6.82 0.31
CA GLY A 44 9.55 -7.52 -0.30
C GLY A 44 8.21 -7.36 0.43
N GLY A 45 8.14 -6.60 1.53
CA GLY A 45 6.93 -6.48 2.33
C GLY A 45 5.74 -5.93 1.56
N GLY A 46 5.96 -4.99 0.63
CA GLY A 46 4.89 -4.46 -0.21
C GLY A 46 4.24 -5.49 -1.15
N THR A 47 4.88 -6.64 -1.42
CA THR A 47 4.30 -7.67 -2.29
C THR A 47 3.01 -8.26 -1.72
N GLY A 48 2.85 -8.29 -0.40
CA GLY A 48 1.61 -8.74 0.25
C GLY A 48 0.41 -7.82 0.06
N SER A 49 0.60 -6.64 -0.54
CA SER A 49 -0.44 -5.68 -0.90
C SER A 49 -0.74 -5.63 -2.41
N SER A 50 -0.06 -6.47 -3.18
CA SER A 50 0.02 -6.30 -4.63
C SER A 50 -1.30 -6.58 -5.36
N ALA A 51 -2.09 -7.56 -4.92
CA ALA A 51 -3.38 -7.85 -5.57
C ALA A 51 -4.33 -6.66 -5.41
N LEU A 52 -4.38 -6.06 -4.22
CA LEU A 52 -5.14 -4.83 -3.98
C LEU A 52 -4.62 -3.67 -4.83
N LEU A 53 -3.31 -3.38 -4.80
CA LEU A 53 -2.73 -2.27 -5.57
C LEU A 53 -3.00 -2.41 -7.07
N MET A 54 -2.77 -3.60 -7.64
CA MET A 54 -2.97 -3.85 -9.08
C MET A 54 -4.44 -3.80 -9.47
N SER A 55 -5.34 -4.29 -8.61
CA SER A 55 -6.78 -4.20 -8.84
C SER A 55 -7.29 -2.74 -8.78
N ALA A 56 -6.80 -1.94 -7.83
CA ALA A 56 -7.12 -0.53 -7.72
C ALA A 56 -6.53 0.30 -8.88
N LEU A 57 -5.33 -0.06 -9.34
CA LEU A 57 -4.68 0.54 -10.51
C LEU A 57 -5.51 0.33 -11.77
N THR A 58 -5.98 -0.89 -12.02
CA THR A 58 -6.84 -1.16 -13.18
C THR A 58 -8.17 -0.40 -13.07
N ARG A 59 -8.75 -0.34 -11.87
CA ARG A 59 -9.95 0.45 -11.62
C ARG A 59 -9.73 1.94 -11.86
N PHE A 60 -8.59 2.49 -11.44
CA PHE A 60 -8.21 3.87 -11.75
C PHE A 60 -8.20 4.11 -13.25
N TYR A 61 -7.56 3.23 -14.04
CA TYR A 61 -7.55 3.38 -15.49
C TYR A 61 -8.95 3.27 -16.12
N ASP A 62 -9.86 2.49 -15.56
CA ASP A 62 -11.26 2.45 -16.03
C ASP A 62 -11.93 3.84 -16.01
N PHE A 63 -11.66 4.66 -14.99
CA PHE A 63 -12.24 6.01 -14.88
C PHE A 63 -11.79 6.94 -16.01
N PHE A 64 -10.59 6.73 -16.52
CA PHE A 64 -9.99 7.59 -17.54
C PHE A 64 -10.06 7.00 -18.94
N ARG A 65 -10.28 5.69 -19.13
CA ARG A 65 -10.44 5.08 -20.47
C ARG A 65 -11.45 5.81 -21.39
N PRO A 66 -12.58 6.35 -20.91
CA PRO A 66 -13.47 7.15 -21.75
C PRO A 66 -12.85 8.44 -22.30
N ASN A 67 -11.85 8.99 -21.61
CA ASN A 67 -11.26 10.32 -21.83
C ASN A 67 -9.78 10.27 -22.28
N LEU A 68 -9.11 9.14 -22.12
CA LEU A 68 -7.73 8.93 -22.57
C LEU A 68 -7.76 8.68 -24.07
N GLY A 69 -7.19 9.63 -24.82
CA GLY A 69 -7.01 9.51 -26.26
C GLY A 69 -6.43 8.14 -26.62
N VAL A 70 -7.03 7.50 -27.62
CA VAL A 70 -6.63 6.20 -28.19
C VAL A 70 -5.26 6.23 -28.88
N GLU A 71 -4.59 7.38 -28.87
CA GLU A 71 -3.29 7.59 -29.49
C GLU A 71 -2.18 6.93 -28.66
N PRO A 72 -1.37 6.04 -29.26
CA PRO A 72 -0.21 5.45 -28.60
C PRO A 72 0.72 6.53 -28.02
N GLY A 73 1.00 6.45 -26.72
CA GLY A 73 1.84 7.42 -26.01
C GLY A 73 1.11 8.64 -25.44
N ALA A 74 -0.22 8.73 -25.50
CA ALA A 74 -0.99 9.79 -24.84
C ALA A 74 -1.31 9.49 -23.35
N GLN A 75 -0.96 8.29 -22.85
CA GLN A 75 -1.33 7.80 -21.52
C GLN A 75 -0.16 7.94 -20.53
N PHE A 76 0.04 9.15 -20.00
CA PHE A 76 1.04 9.44 -18.95
C PHE A 76 0.40 9.83 -17.61
N ILE A 77 -0.75 9.26 -17.29
CA ILE A 77 -1.35 9.43 -15.97
C ILE A 77 -1.11 8.16 -15.15
N TYR A 78 -0.73 8.36 -13.90
CA TYR A 78 -0.48 7.30 -12.93
C TYR A 78 -1.31 7.62 -11.68
N PRO A 79 -1.88 6.60 -11.02
CA PRO A 79 -2.65 6.84 -9.81
C PRO A 79 -1.74 7.40 -8.70
N GLU A 80 -2.33 8.13 -7.77
CA GLU A 80 -1.64 8.67 -6.59
C GLU A 80 -1.46 7.58 -5.53
N PHE A 81 -0.72 6.53 -5.87
CA PHE A 81 -0.39 5.41 -4.99
C PHE A 81 1.06 5.52 -4.51
N PHE A 82 1.26 5.37 -3.20
CA PHE A 82 2.54 5.62 -2.54
C PHE A 82 2.94 4.43 -1.67
N ILE A 83 4.24 4.14 -1.66
CA ILE A 83 4.83 3.17 -0.75
C ILE A 83 5.72 3.92 0.24
N PHE A 84 5.42 3.78 1.53
CA PHE A 84 6.14 4.37 2.64
C PHE A 84 7.09 3.33 3.23
N HIS A 85 8.35 3.41 2.83
CA HIS A 85 9.40 2.53 3.32
C HIS A 85 9.96 3.08 4.62
N VAL A 86 9.78 2.34 5.71
CA VAL A 86 10.34 2.72 7.01
C VAL A 86 11.80 2.27 7.10
N GLY A 87 12.68 3.18 7.51
CA GLY A 87 14.13 2.99 7.65
C GLY A 87 14.91 3.13 6.34
N LYS A 88 14.56 2.34 5.33
CA LYS A 88 15.26 2.29 4.04
C LYS A 88 14.34 1.79 2.93
N LYS A 89 14.67 2.05 1.67
CA LYS A 89 13.96 1.43 0.54
C LYS A 89 14.12 -0.10 0.57
N HIS A 90 13.00 -0.81 0.59
CA HIS A 90 12.92 -2.27 0.77
C HIS A 90 12.81 -3.07 -0.52
N MET A 91 12.25 -2.45 -1.56
CA MET A 91 12.03 -3.03 -2.89
C MET A 91 11.63 -1.91 -3.85
N THR A 92 11.70 -2.13 -5.16
CA THR A 92 11.00 -1.27 -6.13
C THR A 92 9.62 -1.86 -6.47
N HIS A 93 8.64 -0.99 -6.66
CA HIS A 93 7.26 -1.32 -7.06
C HIS A 93 6.97 -0.81 -8.48
N TYR A 94 8.02 -0.56 -9.26
CA TYR A 94 7.96 0.05 -10.59
C TYR A 94 6.99 -0.64 -11.55
N TRP A 95 7.02 -1.97 -11.67
CA TRP A 95 6.11 -2.67 -12.59
C TRP A 95 4.67 -2.74 -12.08
N MET A 96 4.43 -2.32 -10.84
CA MET A 96 3.08 -2.14 -10.27
C MET A 96 2.57 -0.70 -10.43
N ASP A 97 3.18 0.09 -11.32
CA ASP A 97 2.85 1.50 -11.62
C ASP A 97 2.88 2.44 -10.40
N ILE A 98 3.69 2.10 -9.40
CA ILE A 98 4.16 3.06 -8.39
C ILE A 98 5.20 3.96 -9.05
N TRP A 99 4.69 4.96 -9.77
CA TRP A 99 5.47 5.83 -10.63
C TRP A 99 4.86 7.24 -10.67
N PRO A 100 5.68 8.30 -10.73
CA PRO A 100 7.16 8.37 -10.83
C PRO A 100 7.94 8.00 -9.53
N PRO A 101 9.29 7.94 -9.57
CA PRO A 101 10.09 7.41 -8.45
C PRO A 101 9.88 8.07 -7.10
N HIS A 102 9.39 9.31 -7.05
CA HIS A 102 9.08 10.01 -5.80
C HIS A 102 7.88 9.43 -5.04
N LYS A 103 7.15 8.47 -5.63
CA LYS A 103 6.08 7.72 -4.97
C LYS A 103 6.59 6.59 -4.07
N GLU A 104 7.87 6.27 -4.18
CA GLU A 104 8.61 5.43 -3.23
C GLU A 104 9.20 6.33 -2.15
N VAL A 105 8.47 6.54 -1.06
CA VAL A 105 8.80 7.48 0.02
C VAL A 105 9.61 6.74 1.07
N VAL A 106 10.82 7.21 1.38
CA VAL A 106 11.63 6.64 2.47
C VAL A 106 11.52 7.53 3.70
N VAL A 107 10.93 6.99 4.77
CA VAL A 107 10.92 7.60 6.11
C VAL A 107 12.12 7.03 6.86
N LYS A 108 13.13 7.87 7.15
CA LYS A 108 14.45 7.38 7.61
C LYS A 108 14.41 6.79 9.01
N GLU A 109 13.62 7.38 9.89
CA GLU A 109 13.46 6.94 11.26
C GLU A 109 12.21 6.08 11.39
N ASP A 110 12.31 5.04 12.22
CA ASP A 110 11.14 4.32 12.65
C ASP A 110 10.44 5.11 13.76
N ASP A 111 9.87 6.25 13.38
CA ASP A 111 9.24 7.23 14.25
C ASP A 111 7.78 7.37 13.84
N PRO A 112 6.81 7.09 14.74
CA PRO A 112 5.39 7.13 14.40
C PRO A 112 4.96 8.47 13.81
N GLU A 113 5.41 9.59 14.38
CA GLU A 113 5.01 10.93 13.93
C GLU A 113 5.55 11.22 12.53
N GLN A 114 6.81 10.87 12.24
CA GLN A 114 7.37 11.08 10.89
C GLN A 114 6.73 10.19 9.83
N ILE A 115 6.33 8.96 10.19
CA ILE A 115 5.57 8.08 9.30
C ILE A 115 4.21 8.72 8.99
N LEU A 116 3.51 9.21 10.03
CA LEU A 116 2.20 9.84 9.87
C LEU A 116 2.27 11.18 9.13
N GLU A 117 3.31 11.97 9.35
CA GLU A 117 3.61 13.19 8.61
C GLU A 117 3.73 12.89 7.12
N ALA A 118 4.56 11.91 6.75
CA ALA A 118 4.72 11.51 5.36
C ALA A 118 3.39 11.08 4.73
N ILE A 119 2.56 10.33 5.45
CA ILE A 119 1.22 9.93 5.00
C ILE A 119 0.34 11.16 4.76
N ASN A 120 0.32 12.10 5.69
CA ASN A 120 -0.47 13.33 5.58
C ASN A 120 0.00 14.21 4.40
N ASP A 121 1.30 14.37 4.21
CA ASP A 121 1.90 15.16 3.15
C ASP A 121 1.55 14.66 1.75
N ARG A 122 1.26 13.36 1.59
CA ARG A 122 0.80 12.78 0.32
C ARG A 122 -0.70 12.75 0.19
N GLY A 123 -1.42 13.16 1.23
CA GLY A 123 -2.88 13.25 1.24
C GLY A 123 -3.58 11.90 1.17
N ILE A 124 -3.01 10.84 1.75
CA ILE A 124 -3.55 9.47 1.65
C ILE A 124 -5.02 9.41 2.11
N THR A 125 -5.86 8.75 1.32
CA THR A 125 -7.30 8.54 1.61
C THR A 125 -7.63 7.08 1.89
N ARG A 126 -6.76 6.14 1.48
CA ARG A 126 -6.88 4.69 1.69
C ARG A 126 -5.54 4.17 2.23
N LEU A 127 -5.50 3.69 3.47
CA LEU A 127 -4.25 3.31 4.13
C LEU A 127 -4.13 1.79 4.28
N LEU A 128 -2.99 1.24 3.91
CA LEU A 128 -2.60 -0.14 4.18
C LEU A 128 -1.41 -0.15 5.15
N VAL A 129 -1.53 -0.95 6.20
CA VAL A 129 -0.48 -1.17 7.21
C VAL A 129 -0.25 -2.66 7.40
N GLU A 130 0.97 -3.04 7.78
CA GLU A 130 1.27 -4.42 8.12
C GLU A 130 0.43 -4.87 9.34
N ASP A 131 -0.06 -6.12 9.35
CA ASP A 131 -0.89 -6.71 10.40
C ASP A 131 -0.06 -7.05 11.65
N ILE A 132 0.44 -6.00 12.30
CA ILE A 132 1.23 -6.04 13.52
C ILE A 132 0.37 -5.74 14.76
N ALA A 133 0.89 -6.01 15.95
CA ALA A 133 0.18 -5.67 17.17
C ALA A 133 0.04 -4.13 17.29
N PRO A 134 -1.17 -3.60 17.55
CA PRO A 134 -1.35 -2.17 17.80
C PRO A 134 -0.51 -1.70 19.00
N SER A 135 0.20 -0.59 18.82
CA SER A 135 1.00 0.09 19.84
C SER A 135 0.26 1.33 20.39
N GLN A 136 0.93 2.13 21.22
CA GLN A 136 0.44 3.43 21.71
C GLN A 136 1.42 4.53 21.28
N PRO A 137 1.45 4.88 19.98
CA PRO A 137 2.37 5.89 19.47
C PRO A 137 2.02 7.29 19.98
N ILE A 138 3.03 8.14 20.12
CA ILE A 138 2.87 9.55 20.44
C ILE A 138 2.85 10.34 19.12
N PHE A 139 1.76 11.07 18.89
CA PHE A 139 1.61 11.96 17.73
C PHE A 139 1.40 13.41 18.17
N LEU A 140 1.75 14.35 17.29
CA LEU A 140 1.21 15.69 17.38
C LEU A 140 -0.30 15.65 17.14
N ARG A 141 -1.05 16.45 17.91
CA ARG A 141 -2.51 16.48 17.84
C ARG A 141 -2.99 16.88 16.45
N GLU A 142 -2.32 17.85 15.84
CA GLU A 142 -2.63 18.40 14.52
C GLU A 142 -2.40 17.34 13.42
N THR A 143 -1.30 16.61 13.50
CA THR A 143 -0.96 15.50 12.59
C THR A 143 -1.98 14.36 12.69
N LEU A 144 -2.32 13.96 13.92
CA LEU A 144 -3.33 12.93 14.19
C LEU A 144 -4.71 13.33 13.65
N ASN A 145 -5.15 14.56 13.94
CA ASN A 145 -6.47 15.04 13.49
C ASN A 145 -6.55 15.18 11.97
N SER A 146 -5.47 15.61 11.31
CA SER A 146 -5.38 15.68 9.85
C SER A 146 -5.56 14.31 9.21
N ALA A 147 -4.94 13.27 9.78
CA ALA A 147 -5.06 11.89 9.30
C ALA A 147 -6.49 11.35 9.49
N LYS A 148 -7.05 11.49 10.70
CA LYS A 148 -8.43 11.06 11.02
C LYS A 148 -9.48 11.72 10.15
N HIS A 149 -9.25 12.97 9.74
CA HIS A 149 -10.17 13.70 8.88
C HIS A 149 -10.09 13.24 7.41
N ARG A 150 -8.90 12.87 6.93
CA ARG A 150 -8.64 12.61 5.51
C ARG A 150 -8.77 11.14 5.12
N ILE A 151 -8.27 10.24 5.96
CA ILE A 151 -8.26 8.80 5.68
C ILE A 151 -9.68 8.28 5.86
N VAL A 152 -10.23 7.70 4.80
CA VAL A 152 -11.62 7.22 4.78
C VAL A 152 -11.70 5.75 5.19
N SER A 153 -10.71 4.94 4.81
CA SER A 153 -10.68 3.51 5.12
C SER A 153 -9.26 3.01 5.26
N ALA A 154 -9.08 1.99 6.11
CA ALA A 154 -7.81 1.33 6.29
C ALA A 154 -7.93 -0.21 6.23
N LEU A 155 -6.86 -0.86 5.81
CA LEU A 155 -6.72 -2.32 5.85
C LEU A 155 -5.40 -2.72 6.48
N ALA A 156 -5.44 -3.79 7.26
CA ALA A 156 -4.26 -4.56 7.63
C ALA A 156 -3.94 -5.58 6.52
N TYR A 157 -2.68 -5.67 6.13
CA TYR A 157 -2.15 -6.66 5.19
C TYR A 157 -0.96 -7.41 5.81
N SER A 158 -0.57 -8.56 5.27
CA SER A 158 0.66 -9.24 5.69
C SER A 158 1.69 -9.18 4.57
N PRO A 159 2.99 -8.94 4.85
CA PRO A 159 4.07 -9.12 3.90
C PRO A 159 4.06 -10.46 3.16
N THR A 160 3.51 -11.50 3.80
CA THR A 160 3.39 -12.84 3.23
C THR A 160 2.18 -13.01 2.32
N GLY A 161 1.27 -12.04 2.25
CA GLY A 161 -0.01 -12.11 1.52
C GLY A 161 -1.12 -12.86 2.24
N ARG A 162 -0.92 -13.25 3.52
CA ARG A 162 -1.89 -13.98 4.35
C ARG A 162 -2.10 -13.30 5.70
N VAL A 163 -3.25 -12.66 5.86
CA VAL A 163 -3.71 -12.07 7.13
C VAL A 163 -4.54 -13.07 7.91
N LYS A 164 -4.37 -13.11 9.24
CA LYS A 164 -5.23 -13.91 10.13
C LYS A 164 -6.56 -13.18 10.35
N ASN A 165 -7.66 -13.94 10.50
CA ASN A 165 -9.00 -13.37 10.65
C ASN A 165 -9.35 -12.36 9.55
N SER A 166 -8.86 -12.60 8.33
CA SER A 166 -9.13 -11.77 7.17
C SER A 166 -10.61 -11.82 6.80
N ASP A 167 -11.20 -10.66 6.49
CA ASP A 167 -12.54 -10.54 5.93
C ASP A 167 -12.52 -10.19 4.44
N VAL A 168 -11.37 -9.81 3.89
CA VAL A 168 -11.18 -9.49 2.47
C VAL A 168 -10.25 -10.50 1.83
N LYS A 169 -10.61 -10.94 0.63
CA LYS A 169 -9.77 -11.79 -0.22
C LYS A 169 -9.81 -11.27 -1.64
N ILE A 170 -8.62 -11.14 -2.25
CA ILE A 170 -8.48 -10.69 -3.64
C ILE A 170 -7.68 -11.73 -4.41
N THR A 171 -8.26 -12.23 -5.49
CA THR A 171 -7.59 -13.16 -6.40
C THR A 171 -7.12 -12.40 -7.63
N SER A 172 -5.80 -12.36 -7.84
CA SER A 172 -5.12 -11.63 -8.90
C SER A 172 -5.18 -12.35 -10.24
N CYS A 173 -4.71 -11.71 -11.31
CA CYS A 173 -4.56 -12.29 -12.65
C CYS A 173 -3.08 -12.56 -12.99
N GLU A 174 -2.84 -13.36 -14.04
CA GLU A 174 -1.47 -13.72 -14.45
C GLU A 174 -0.63 -12.49 -14.84
N ALA A 175 -1.23 -11.55 -15.56
CA ALA A 175 -0.53 -10.34 -16.00
C ALA A 175 -0.14 -9.45 -14.80
N ALA A 176 -1.01 -9.32 -13.80
CA ALA A 176 -0.70 -8.60 -12.56
C ALA A 176 0.42 -9.30 -11.79
N GLU A 177 0.34 -10.63 -11.64
CA GLU A 177 1.40 -11.38 -10.96
C GLU A 177 2.75 -11.25 -11.68
N LYS A 178 2.76 -11.25 -13.02
CA LYS A 178 3.98 -11.01 -13.78
C LYS A 178 4.64 -9.68 -13.38
N ASN A 179 3.86 -8.61 -13.23
CA ASN A 179 4.37 -7.30 -12.80
C ASN A 179 4.94 -7.32 -11.38
N VAL A 180 4.34 -8.09 -10.46
CA VAL A 180 4.87 -8.30 -9.11
C VAL A 180 6.22 -9.02 -9.16
N LEU A 181 6.29 -10.13 -9.89
CA LEU A 181 7.51 -10.92 -10.04
C LEU A 181 8.62 -10.14 -10.73
N ASP A 182 8.29 -9.34 -11.74
CA ASP A 182 9.27 -8.48 -12.41
C ASP A 182 9.80 -7.39 -11.47
N SER A 183 8.94 -6.80 -10.62
CA SER A 183 9.35 -5.85 -9.57
C SER A 183 10.34 -6.46 -8.58
N ILE A 184 10.08 -7.69 -8.12
CA ILE A 184 11.01 -8.44 -7.26
C ILE A 184 12.36 -8.63 -7.97
N LYS A 185 12.34 -9.07 -9.23
CA LYS A 185 13.57 -9.39 -10.00
C LYS A 185 14.46 -8.18 -10.28
N ILE A 186 13.88 -7.00 -10.48
CA ILE A 186 14.65 -5.78 -10.77
C ILE A 186 15.02 -5.00 -9.50
N SER A 187 14.59 -5.46 -8.32
CA SER A 187 14.89 -4.78 -7.07
C SER A 187 16.36 -4.89 -6.72
N GLU A 188 16.99 -3.73 -6.61
CA GLU A 188 18.37 -3.63 -6.15
C GLU A 188 18.46 -4.01 -4.66
N ASN A 189 19.62 -4.52 -4.25
CA ASN A 189 19.96 -4.84 -2.85
C ASN A 189 19.18 -6.01 -2.21
N LEU A 190 18.45 -6.82 -2.99
CA LEU A 190 18.00 -8.13 -2.53
C LEU A 190 19.13 -9.15 -2.64
N SER A 191 19.36 -9.94 -1.58
CA SER A 191 20.24 -11.11 -1.68
C SER A 191 19.58 -12.17 -2.58
N LYS A 192 20.38 -13.10 -3.12
CA LYS A 192 19.83 -14.18 -3.95
C LYS A 192 18.88 -15.07 -3.15
N GLU A 193 19.24 -15.36 -1.90
CA GLU A 193 18.46 -16.17 -0.98
C GLU A 193 17.09 -15.54 -0.75
N LEU A 194 17.07 -14.23 -0.44
CA LEU A 194 15.83 -13.49 -0.21
C LEU A 194 15.00 -13.37 -1.49
N LEU A 195 15.63 -13.17 -2.65
CA LEU A 195 14.91 -13.16 -3.93
C LEU A 195 14.20 -14.50 -4.18
N TYR A 196 14.87 -15.63 -3.97
CA TYR A 196 14.22 -16.94 -4.11
C TYR A 196 13.10 -17.16 -3.09
N GLU A 197 13.31 -16.74 -1.84
CA GLU A 197 12.28 -16.81 -0.81
C GLU A 197 11.04 -16.00 -1.20
N LEU A 198 11.20 -14.78 -1.69
CA LEU A 198 10.07 -13.96 -2.15
C LEU A 198 9.33 -14.63 -3.30
N LEU A 199 10.04 -15.19 -4.28
CA LEU A 199 9.42 -15.92 -5.41
C LEU A 199 8.67 -17.17 -4.94
N GLU A 200 9.23 -17.94 -4.01
CA GLU A 200 8.58 -19.11 -3.42
C GLU A 200 7.33 -18.72 -2.63
N ARG A 201 7.40 -17.66 -1.83
CA ARG A 201 6.24 -17.10 -1.12
C ARG A 201 5.11 -16.76 -2.09
N ARG A 202 5.40 -16.15 -3.24
CA ARG A 202 4.38 -15.88 -4.28
C ARG A 202 3.74 -17.16 -4.82
N GLU A 203 4.53 -18.21 -5.05
CA GLU A 203 4.01 -19.50 -5.51
C GLU A 203 3.04 -20.13 -4.50
N LEU A 204 3.37 -20.06 -3.20
CA LEU A 204 2.53 -20.57 -2.11
C LEU A 204 1.19 -19.83 -1.96
N LEU A 205 1.06 -18.62 -2.53
CA LEU A 205 -0.19 -17.87 -2.52
C LEU A 205 -1.20 -18.32 -3.57
N LYS A 206 -0.81 -19.22 -4.49
CA LYS A 206 -1.70 -19.68 -5.55
C LYS A 206 -2.82 -20.57 -5.00
N VAL A 207 -4.04 -20.19 -5.33
CA VAL A 207 -5.25 -21.00 -5.15
C VAL A 207 -5.85 -21.18 -6.53
N ASN A 208 -6.04 -22.44 -6.96
CA ASN A 208 -6.50 -22.77 -8.31
C ASN A 208 -5.65 -22.11 -9.42
N GLY A 209 -4.33 -22.04 -9.21
CA GLY A 209 -3.37 -21.50 -10.18
C GLY A 209 -3.24 -19.97 -10.20
N ARG A 210 -4.05 -19.22 -9.43
CA ARG A 210 -3.98 -17.76 -9.36
C ARG A 210 -3.56 -17.31 -7.97
N VAL A 211 -2.69 -16.30 -7.89
CA VAL A 211 -2.30 -15.73 -6.61
C VAL A 211 -3.50 -15.09 -5.95
N THR A 212 -3.77 -15.50 -4.73
CA THR A 212 -4.79 -14.93 -3.85
C THR A 212 -4.07 -14.24 -2.70
N GLU A 213 -4.49 -13.06 -2.29
CA GLU A 213 -4.04 -12.35 -1.09
C GLU A 213 -5.24 -12.10 -0.16
N THR A 214 -4.98 -12.03 1.15
CA THR A 214 -6.03 -11.75 2.14
C THR A 214 -5.67 -10.56 3.02
N TYR A 215 -6.71 -9.81 3.41
CA TYR A 215 -6.61 -8.56 4.16
C TYR A 215 -7.69 -8.50 5.23
N ARG A 216 -7.51 -7.60 6.19
CA ARG A 216 -8.50 -7.32 7.23
C ARG A 216 -8.86 -5.84 7.18
N ARG A 217 -10.14 -5.52 7.04
CA ARG A 217 -10.61 -4.14 7.23
C ARG A 217 -10.45 -3.77 8.69
N ILE A 218 -9.92 -2.57 8.93
CA ILE A 218 -9.67 -2.04 10.26
C ILE A 218 -10.13 -0.60 10.35
N GLU A 219 -10.41 -0.14 11.56
CA GLU A 219 -10.68 1.27 11.82
C GLU A 219 -9.40 2.09 11.58
N VAL A 220 -9.56 3.34 11.14
CA VAL A 220 -8.42 4.24 10.91
C VAL A 220 -7.58 4.39 12.18
N GLU A 221 -8.21 4.49 13.35
CA GLU A 221 -7.49 4.57 14.63
C GLU A 221 -6.61 3.34 14.89
N GLU A 222 -7.11 2.15 14.57
CA GLU A 222 -6.33 0.92 14.71
C GLU A 222 -5.14 0.93 13.74
N ALA A 223 -5.34 1.39 12.51
CA ALA A 223 -4.27 1.50 11.52
C ALA A 223 -3.15 2.45 11.96
N LEU A 224 -3.50 3.57 12.59
CA LEU A 224 -2.54 4.54 13.12
C LEU A 224 -1.71 3.93 14.26
N HIS A 225 -2.31 3.08 15.10
CA HIS A 225 -1.59 2.31 16.12
C HIS A 225 -0.76 1.16 15.55
N MET A 226 -0.91 0.82 14.27
CA MET A 226 -0.16 -0.24 13.58
C MET A 226 0.90 0.31 12.61
N LEU A 227 1.19 1.62 12.62
CA LEU A 227 2.26 2.19 11.79
C LEU A 227 3.65 1.70 12.20
N THR A 228 3.84 1.45 13.48
CA THR A 228 5.11 1.00 14.05
C THR A 228 4.90 0.34 15.41
N GLU A 229 5.82 -0.58 15.74
CA GLU A 229 5.98 -1.12 17.10
C GLU A 229 6.76 -0.16 18.01
N ASN A 230 7.48 0.82 17.45
CA ASN A 230 8.20 1.84 18.21
C ASN A 230 7.24 2.91 18.72
N THR A 231 7.16 3.06 20.05
CA THR A 231 6.31 4.05 20.71
C THR A 231 7.06 5.32 21.11
N GLU A 232 8.38 5.33 21.03
CA GLU A 232 9.20 6.46 21.45
C GLU A 232 9.40 7.45 20.29
N PRO A 233 9.29 8.77 20.55
CA PRO A 233 9.50 9.79 19.53
C PRO A 233 10.96 9.81 19.05
N GLY A 234 11.15 9.95 17.75
CA GLY A 234 12.45 10.15 17.13
C GLY A 234 13.03 11.54 17.38
N ALA A 235 14.23 11.78 16.88
CA ALA A 235 14.95 13.04 17.13
C ALA A 235 14.20 14.25 16.54
N THR A 236 13.59 14.07 15.36
CA THR A 236 12.77 15.09 14.70
C THR A 236 11.54 15.43 15.54
N THR A 237 10.81 14.42 16.01
CA THR A 237 9.58 14.61 16.78
C THR A 237 9.84 15.25 18.14
N LEU A 238 10.94 14.87 18.81
CA LEU A 238 11.39 15.56 20.02
C LEU A 238 11.66 17.06 19.77
N SER A 239 12.17 17.42 18.60
CA SER A 239 12.38 18.83 18.25
C SER A 239 11.06 19.59 18.06
N TYR A 240 10.00 18.93 17.61
CA TYR A 240 8.66 19.52 17.50
C TYR A 240 8.04 19.76 18.87
N PHE A 241 8.14 18.80 19.79
CA PHE A 241 7.66 18.99 21.16
C PHE A 241 8.38 20.15 21.88
N ALA A 242 9.69 20.29 21.67
CA ALA A 242 10.44 21.41 22.21
C ALA A 242 9.92 22.77 21.72
N LEU A 243 9.45 22.88 20.47
CA LEU A 243 8.83 24.12 19.96
C LEU A 243 7.51 24.42 20.66
N LEU A 244 6.70 23.41 20.97
CA LEU A 244 5.43 23.59 21.69
C LEU A 244 5.62 24.00 23.15
N GLU A 245 6.67 23.49 23.81
CA GLU A 245 7.00 23.88 25.19
C GLU A 245 7.47 25.34 25.30
N MET A 246 8.02 25.92 24.22
CA MET A 246 8.39 27.34 24.17
C MET A 246 7.20 28.29 24.08
N GLU A 247 6.00 27.79 23.76
CA GLU A 247 4.77 28.58 23.65
C GLU A 247 3.99 28.70 24.99
N VAL A 248 4.45 28.01 26.04
CA VAL A 248 3.80 27.94 27.38
C VAL A 248 4.43 28.90 28.39
#